data_AF-A0A9E3TST1-F1
#
_entry.id   AF-A0A9E3TST1-F1
#
_cell.length_a   1.000
_cell.length_b   1.000
_cell.length_c   1.000
_cell.angle_alpha   90.00
_cell.angle_beta   90.00
_cell.angle_gamma   90.00
#
_symmetry.space_group_name_H-M   'P 1'
#
loop_
_entity.id
_entity.type
_entity.pdbx_description
1 polymer ?
#
loop_
_entity_poly.entity_id
_entity_poly.type
_entity_poly.pdbx_seq_one_letter_code
_entity_poly.pdbx_strand_id
1 'polypeptide(L)'
;MQFDRPSLTALLDGWFGSGNQQVRTAIEHATAIVYYRHQTAVRVVDTLVCDDASQFKLLTAKLAACWIHDGRHYEKRSPVVPRHAALLNTFRQRYRDYYESLRQYRASPSTERAASLGLEFDELFASRTGYAALDARIAKTAAKKNELLTVLSEPSVPLSRNEHRGIASQL
;
A
#
# COMPACT_ATOMS: atom_id res chain seq x y z
N MET A 1 -10.03 27.25 22.25
CA MET A 1 -11.03 26.16 22.40
C MET A 1 -10.31 24.87 22.06
N GLN A 2 -10.02 24.02 23.05
CA GLN A 2 -9.37 22.74 22.81
C GLN A 2 -10.48 21.73 22.49
N PHE A 3 -10.60 21.33 21.23
CA PHE A 3 -11.61 20.39 20.79
C PHE A 3 -11.07 18.97 20.99
N ASP A 4 -11.34 18.39 22.17
CA ASP A 4 -10.87 17.05 22.54
C ASP A 4 -11.90 15.97 22.19
N ARG A 5 -11.49 14.70 22.33
CA ARG A 5 -12.34 13.56 22.00
C ARG A 5 -13.65 13.53 22.81
N PRO A 6 -13.66 13.75 24.14
CA PRO A 6 -14.90 13.85 24.91
C PRO A 6 -15.87 14.91 24.37
N SER A 7 -15.36 16.10 24.02
CA SER A 7 -16.19 17.18 23.49
C SER A 7 -16.80 16.83 22.12
N LEU A 8 -16.02 16.18 21.24
CA LEU A 8 -16.53 15.69 19.96
C LEU A 8 -17.60 14.61 20.16
N THR A 9 -17.38 13.65 21.06
CA THR A 9 -18.36 12.59 21.37
C THR A 9 -19.67 13.19 21.87
N ALA A 10 -19.62 14.10 22.85
CA ALA A 10 -20.81 14.74 23.40
C ALA A 10 -21.59 15.53 22.34
N LEU A 11 -20.89 16.19 21.42
CA LEU A 11 -21.49 16.92 20.30
C LEU A 11 -22.17 15.97 19.30
N LEU A 12 -21.52 14.86 18.94
CA LEU A 12 -22.12 13.85 18.07
C LEU A 12 -23.33 13.18 18.74
N ASP A 13 -23.27 12.91 20.04
CA ASP A 13 -24.39 12.37 20.82
C ASP A 13 -25.59 13.33 20.82
N GLY A 14 -25.35 14.64 20.96
CA GLY A 14 -26.40 15.65 20.87
C GLY A 14 -27.06 15.72 19.49
N TRP A 15 -26.31 15.53 18.41
CA TRP A 15 -26.84 15.63 17.04
C TRP A 15 -27.47 14.34 16.52
N PHE A 16 -26.88 13.19 16.85
CA PHE A 16 -27.23 11.92 16.23
C PHE A 16 -27.78 10.88 17.21
N GLY A 17 -27.68 11.12 18.53
CA GLY A 17 -27.95 10.10 19.54
C GLY A 17 -27.17 8.81 19.25
N SER A 18 -27.82 7.65 19.40
CA SER A 18 -27.22 6.34 19.05
C SER A 18 -27.32 5.98 17.56
N GLY A 19 -27.96 6.80 16.72
CA GLY A 19 -28.18 6.55 15.30
C GLY A 19 -27.01 6.94 14.40
N ASN A 20 -27.14 6.68 13.08
CA ASN A 20 -26.23 7.16 12.04
C ASN A 20 -24.74 6.84 12.28
N GLN A 21 -24.44 5.67 12.83
CA GLN A 21 -23.08 5.29 13.25
C GLN A 21 -22.02 5.44 12.13
N GLN A 22 -22.35 5.10 10.89
CA GLN A 22 -21.41 5.28 9.77
C GLN A 22 -21.03 6.74 9.55
N VAL A 23 -22.00 7.67 9.61
CA VAL A 23 -21.75 9.11 9.47
C VAL A 23 -20.95 9.62 10.66
N ARG A 24 -21.27 9.17 11.87
CA ARG A 24 -20.51 9.52 13.09
C ARG A 24 -19.04 9.11 12.95
N THR A 25 -18.76 7.87 12.57
CA THR A 25 -17.39 7.39 12.32
C THR A 25 -16.68 8.20 11.23
N ALA A 26 -17.38 8.56 10.16
CA ALA A 26 -16.80 9.39 9.10
C ALA A 26 -16.40 10.78 9.60
N ILE A 27 -17.25 11.43 10.42
CA ILE A 27 -16.95 12.72 11.04
C ILE A 27 -15.76 12.59 11.99
N GLU A 28 -15.74 11.57 12.85
CA GLU A 28 -14.64 11.31 13.78
C GLU A 28 -13.30 11.14 13.05
N HIS A 29 -13.27 10.34 11.97
CA HIS A 29 -12.07 10.17 11.15
C HIS A 29 -11.64 11.48 10.49
N ALA A 30 -12.58 12.24 9.92
CA ALA A 30 -12.27 13.53 9.29
C ALA A 30 -11.69 14.52 10.30
N THR A 31 -12.30 14.65 11.49
CA THR A 31 -11.80 15.52 12.55
C THR A 31 -10.42 15.08 13.03
N ALA A 32 -10.18 13.79 13.20
CA ALA A 32 -8.87 13.26 13.59
C ALA A 32 -7.78 13.55 12.53
N ILE A 33 -8.09 13.38 11.25
CA ILE A 33 -7.17 13.68 10.14
C ILE A 33 -6.85 15.18 10.08
N VAL A 34 -7.86 16.05 10.19
CA VAL A 34 -7.68 17.50 10.19
C VAL A 34 -6.83 17.93 11.38
N TYR A 35 -7.15 17.44 12.57
CA TYR A 35 -6.36 17.72 13.77
C TYR A 35 -4.90 17.30 13.59
N TYR A 36 -4.65 16.06 13.13
CA TYR A 36 -3.30 15.55 12.90
C TYR A 36 -2.49 16.41 11.92
N ARG A 37 -3.13 16.92 10.86
CA ARG A 37 -2.49 17.76 9.84
C ARG A 37 -2.22 19.20 10.29
N HIS A 38 -2.98 19.72 11.24
CA HIS A 38 -2.86 21.11 11.73
C HIS A 38 -2.13 21.27 13.06
N GLN A 39 -2.04 20.21 13.86
CA GLN A 39 -1.29 20.26 15.11
C GLN A 39 0.22 20.47 14.86
N THR A 40 0.91 21.06 15.82
CA THR A 40 2.34 21.38 15.75
C THR A 40 3.18 20.66 16.81
N ALA A 41 2.54 19.83 17.64
CA ALA A 41 3.21 19.11 18.73
C ALA A 41 4.14 18.01 18.21
N VAL A 42 3.78 17.38 17.09
CA VAL A 42 4.61 16.42 16.36
C VAL A 42 4.66 16.76 14.88
N ARG A 43 5.75 16.40 14.21
CA ARG A 43 5.83 16.54 12.75
C ARG A 43 4.83 15.60 12.08
N VAL A 44 4.09 16.14 11.12
CA VAL A 44 3.25 15.33 10.21
C VAL A 44 4.16 14.46 9.36
N VAL A 45 3.89 13.16 9.31
CA VAL A 45 4.65 12.22 8.50
C VAL A 45 4.38 12.51 7.03
N ASP A 46 5.42 12.61 6.20
CA ASP A 46 5.31 12.97 4.77
C ASP A 46 4.90 11.79 3.87
N THR A 47 5.36 10.58 4.20
CA THR A 47 4.99 9.33 3.52
C THR A 47 4.74 8.20 4.51
N LEU A 48 3.62 7.51 4.37
CA LEU A 48 3.25 6.37 5.22
C LEU A 48 3.20 5.07 4.42
N VAL A 49 3.88 4.02 4.90
CA VAL A 49 3.81 2.68 4.30
C VAL A 49 2.71 1.86 4.97
N CYS A 50 1.74 1.37 4.20
CA CYS A 50 0.62 0.59 4.73
C CYS A 50 0.38 -0.73 3.97
N ASP A 51 -0.43 -1.59 4.56
CA ASP A 51 -0.89 -2.88 4.01
C ASP A 51 -2.25 -2.77 3.30
N ASP A 52 -2.55 -1.62 2.69
CA ASP A 52 -3.83 -1.31 2.02
C ASP A 52 -5.01 -1.09 2.97
N ALA A 53 -4.75 -0.68 4.21
CA ALA A 53 -5.80 -0.38 5.17
C ALA A 53 -6.42 1.01 4.91
N SER A 54 -7.73 1.06 4.67
CA SER A 54 -8.44 2.25 4.20
C SER A 54 -8.42 3.42 5.18
N GLN A 55 -8.25 3.16 6.48
CA GLN A 55 -8.19 4.18 7.53
C GLN A 55 -6.99 5.11 7.41
N PHE A 56 -5.96 4.75 6.63
CA PHE A 56 -4.77 5.58 6.42
C PHE A 56 -4.89 6.50 5.20
N LYS A 57 -5.95 6.36 4.41
CA LYS A 57 -6.20 7.26 3.28
C LYS A 57 -6.38 8.69 3.80
N LEU A 58 -5.80 9.65 3.07
CA LEU A 58 -5.82 11.07 3.42
C LEU A 58 -5.12 11.42 4.75
N LEU A 59 -4.42 10.50 5.42
CA LEU A 59 -3.73 10.85 6.66
C LEU A 59 -2.51 11.74 6.37
N THR A 60 -1.74 11.40 5.34
CA THR A 60 -0.50 12.05 4.91
C THR A 60 -0.58 12.47 3.43
N ALA A 61 0.43 13.18 2.93
CA ALA A 61 0.55 13.58 1.53
C ALA A 61 0.78 12.37 0.60
N LYS A 62 1.58 11.38 1.02
CA LYS A 62 1.91 10.20 0.22
C LYS A 62 1.61 8.90 0.96
N LEU A 63 0.88 8.00 0.33
CA LEU A 63 0.62 6.66 0.83
C LEU A 63 1.38 5.64 -0.02
N ALA A 64 2.35 4.98 0.59
CA ALA A 64 3.09 3.90 -0.04
C ALA A 64 2.45 2.54 0.30
N ALA A 65 2.28 1.69 -0.71
CA ALA A 65 1.81 0.32 -0.51
C ALA A 65 2.99 -0.61 -0.20
N CYS A 66 2.80 -1.49 0.77
CA CYS A 66 3.81 -2.47 1.15
C CYS A 66 3.89 -3.62 0.13
N TRP A 67 5.04 -3.72 -0.53
CA TRP A 67 5.32 -4.75 -1.55
C TRP A 67 5.22 -6.18 -1.02
N ILE A 68 5.52 -6.40 0.25
CA ILE A 68 5.42 -7.73 0.86
C ILE A 68 3.97 -8.13 1.15
N HIS A 69 3.13 -7.18 1.54
CA HIS A 69 1.70 -7.47 1.71
C HIS A 69 1.04 -7.74 0.36
N ASP A 70 1.41 -6.99 -0.68
CA ASP A 70 0.93 -7.26 -2.03
C ASP A 70 1.40 -8.65 -2.52
N GLY A 71 2.68 -8.95 -2.38
CA GLY A 71 3.31 -10.19 -2.82
C GLY A 71 2.73 -11.45 -2.15
N ARG A 72 2.39 -11.36 -0.86
CA ARG A 72 1.77 -12.45 -0.08
C ARG A 72 0.48 -12.99 -0.71
N HIS A 73 -0.23 -12.17 -1.48
CA HIS A 73 -1.43 -12.64 -2.19
C HIS A 73 -1.13 -13.60 -3.34
N TYR A 74 0.08 -13.59 -3.88
CA TYR A 74 0.54 -14.58 -4.84
C TYR A 74 0.98 -15.86 -4.11
N GLU A 75 1.64 -15.74 -2.95
CA GLU A 75 2.11 -16.87 -2.14
C GLU A 75 1.00 -17.75 -1.56
N LYS A 76 -0.07 -17.14 -1.06
CA LYS A 76 -1.21 -17.88 -0.47
C LYS A 76 -2.03 -18.68 -1.49
N ARG A 77 -1.77 -18.53 -2.78
CA ARG A 77 -2.47 -19.31 -3.83
C ARG A 77 -1.83 -20.68 -3.94
N SER A 78 -2.65 -21.72 -3.81
CA SER A 78 -2.25 -23.12 -4.00
C SER A 78 -3.08 -23.73 -5.12
N PRO A 79 -2.67 -23.59 -6.40
CA PRO A 79 -3.39 -24.19 -7.51
C PRO A 79 -3.27 -25.72 -7.48
N VAL A 80 -4.39 -26.41 -7.62
CA VAL A 80 -4.42 -27.88 -7.68
C VAL A 80 -3.94 -28.40 -9.05
N VAL A 81 -4.16 -27.61 -10.12
CA VAL A 81 -3.77 -27.97 -11.48
C VAL A 81 -2.29 -27.66 -11.71
N PRO A 82 -1.44 -28.65 -12.10
CA PRO A 82 0.00 -28.43 -12.29
C PRO A 82 0.35 -27.29 -13.24
N ARG A 83 -0.40 -27.14 -14.35
CA ARG A 83 -0.22 -26.03 -15.28
C ARG A 83 -0.43 -24.67 -14.62
N HIS A 84 -1.42 -24.52 -13.73
CA HIS A 84 -1.65 -23.27 -13.00
C HIS A 84 -0.57 -23.03 -11.94
N ALA A 85 -0.06 -24.08 -11.30
CA ALA A 85 1.07 -23.98 -10.39
C ALA A 85 2.33 -23.46 -11.11
N ALA A 86 2.62 -23.99 -12.30
CA ALA A 86 3.73 -23.50 -13.13
C ALA A 86 3.56 -22.03 -13.51
N LEU A 87 2.39 -21.61 -14.01
CA LEU A 87 2.09 -20.21 -14.36
C LEU A 87 2.27 -19.27 -13.15
N LEU A 88 1.79 -19.68 -11.98
CA LEU A 88 1.94 -18.91 -10.74
C LEU A 88 3.41 -18.80 -10.32
N ASN A 89 4.18 -19.88 -10.38
CA ASN A 89 5.60 -19.88 -10.02
C ASN A 89 6.42 -18.99 -10.97
N THR A 90 6.15 -19.04 -12.28
CA THR A 90 6.77 -18.14 -13.25
C THR A 90 6.47 -16.68 -12.92
N PHE A 91 5.22 -16.35 -12.60
CA PHE A 91 4.88 -14.97 -12.23
C PHE A 91 5.53 -14.53 -10.92
N ARG A 92 5.56 -15.39 -9.89
CA ARG A 92 6.24 -15.12 -8.61
C ARG A 92 7.71 -14.81 -8.79
N GLN A 93 8.40 -15.54 -9.67
CA GLN A 93 9.80 -15.26 -9.96
C GLN A 93 9.98 -13.85 -10.54
N ARG A 94 9.19 -13.49 -11.56
CA ARG A 94 9.24 -12.15 -12.16
C ARG A 94 8.92 -11.05 -11.14
N TYR A 95 7.96 -11.31 -10.23
CA TYR A 95 7.64 -10.40 -9.14
C TYR A 95 8.82 -10.20 -8.18
N ARG A 96 9.51 -11.29 -7.78
CA ARG A 96 10.72 -11.22 -6.94
C ARG A 96 11.85 -10.45 -7.62
N ASP A 97 12.09 -10.71 -8.90
CA ASP A 97 13.14 -10.05 -9.69
C ASP A 97 12.87 -8.54 -9.79
N TYR A 98 11.61 -8.15 -9.98
CA TYR A 98 11.19 -6.75 -9.97
C TYR A 98 11.35 -6.11 -8.58
N TYR A 99 10.96 -6.81 -7.52
CA TYR A 99 11.15 -6.34 -6.14
C TYR A 99 12.64 -6.12 -5.81
N GLU A 100 13.53 -7.02 -6.24
CA GLU A 100 14.96 -6.84 -6.04
C GLU A 100 15.51 -5.66 -6.84
N SER A 101 14.98 -5.43 -8.04
CA SER A 101 15.30 -4.24 -8.84
C SER A 101 14.92 -2.93 -8.14
N LEU A 102 13.77 -2.90 -7.43
CA LEU A 102 13.41 -1.77 -6.58
C LEU A 102 14.37 -1.59 -5.39
N ARG A 103 14.82 -2.69 -4.78
CA ARG A 103 15.80 -2.65 -3.69
C ARG A 103 17.15 -2.09 -4.16
N GLN A 104 17.63 -2.52 -5.32
CA GLN A 104 18.87 -2.00 -5.91
C GLN A 104 18.74 -0.52 -6.27
N TYR A 105 17.61 -0.10 -6.84
CA TYR A 105 17.34 1.30 -7.14
C TYR A 105 17.44 2.20 -5.90
N ARG A 106 16.95 1.75 -4.74
CA ARG A 106 17.06 2.54 -3.50
C ARG A 106 18.51 2.78 -3.07
N ALA A 107 19.43 1.87 -3.39
CA ALA A 107 20.85 2.04 -3.07
C ALA A 107 21.55 3.05 -4.00
N SER A 108 21.05 3.24 -5.22
CA SER A 108 21.60 4.21 -6.18
C SER A 108 20.47 4.76 -7.07
N PRO A 109 19.66 5.70 -6.55
CA PRO A 109 18.50 6.21 -7.28
C PRO A 109 18.95 7.13 -8.42
N SER A 110 18.37 6.94 -9.61
CA SER A 110 18.50 7.85 -10.74
C SER A 110 17.17 8.04 -11.46
N THR A 111 17.01 9.17 -12.14
CA THR A 111 15.80 9.49 -12.90
C THR A 111 15.57 8.48 -14.03
N GLU A 112 16.65 8.06 -14.70
CA GLU A 112 16.61 7.09 -15.80
C GLU A 112 16.16 5.72 -15.28
N ARG A 113 16.68 5.26 -14.14
CA ARG A 113 16.30 3.98 -13.56
C ARG A 113 14.87 4.02 -13.02
N ALA A 114 14.43 5.14 -12.45
CA ALA A 114 13.05 5.33 -12.03
C ALA A 114 12.07 5.21 -13.21
N ALA A 115 12.38 5.85 -14.34
CA ALA A 115 11.57 5.74 -15.56
C ALA A 115 11.53 4.29 -16.09
N SER A 116 12.68 3.62 -16.15
CA SER A 116 12.79 2.21 -16.54
C SER A 116 11.93 1.30 -15.67
N LEU A 117 12.03 1.45 -14.34
CA LEU A 117 11.25 0.67 -13.38
C LEU A 117 9.74 0.91 -13.51
N GLY A 118 9.34 2.13 -13.87
CA GLY A 118 7.95 2.46 -14.16
C GLY A 118 7.39 1.72 -15.38
N LEU A 119 8.20 1.53 -16.42
CA LEU A 119 7.84 0.76 -17.63
C LEU A 119 7.87 -0.75 -17.36
N GLU A 120 8.90 -1.23 -16.66
CA GLU A 120 9.01 -2.64 -16.23
C GLU A 120 7.80 -3.06 -15.38
N PHE A 121 7.28 -2.17 -14.53
CA PHE A 121 6.04 -2.40 -13.80
C PHE A 121 4.86 -2.63 -14.75
N ASP A 122 4.66 -1.72 -15.71
CA ASP A 122 3.54 -1.79 -16.65
C ASP A 122 3.58 -3.08 -17.45
N GLU A 123 4.77 -3.47 -17.93
CA GLU A 123 4.96 -4.72 -18.65
C GLU A 123 4.66 -5.94 -17.77
N LEU A 124 5.21 -5.98 -16.55
CA LEU A 124 4.99 -7.09 -15.63
C LEU A 124 3.50 -7.26 -15.31
N PHE A 125 2.81 -6.19 -14.96
CA PHE A 125 1.41 -6.23 -14.53
C PHE A 125 0.39 -6.13 -15.69
N ALA A 126 0.84 -5.96 -16.93
CA ALA A 126 0.04 -6.21 -18.13
C ALA A 126 -0.08 -7.70 -18.47
N SER A 127 0.68 -8.57 -17.83
CA SER A 127 0.69 -10.02 -18.08
C SER A 127 -0.72 -10.63 -18.09
N ARG A 128 -0.96 -11.53 -19.06
CA ARG A 128 -2.16 -12.37 -19.14
C ARG A 128 -1.71 -13.82 -19.25
N THR A 129 -1.98 -14.59 -18.21
CA THR A 129 -1.48 -15.96 -18.04
C THR A 129 -2.48 -17.01 -18.55
N GLY A 130 -3.75 -16.62 -18.73
CA GLY A 130 -4.85 -17.53 -19.02
C GLY A 130 -5.33 -18.30 -17.79
N TYR A 131 -4.75 -18.02 -16.61
CA TYR A 131 -5.27 -18.46 -15.33
C TYR A 131 -6.04 -17.31 -14.68
N ALA A 132 -7.36 -17.30 -14.86
CA ALA A 132 -8.23 -16.17 -14.49
C ALA A 132 -8.03 -15.67 -13.06
N ALA A 133 -7.81 -16.57 -12.09
CA ALA A 133 -7.60 -16.18 -10.70
C ALA A 133 -6.26 -15.46 -10.47
N LEU A 134 -5.22 -15.81 -11.22
CA LEU A 134 -3.93 -15.11 -11.22
C LEU A 134 -4.06 -13.76 -11.97
N ASP A 135 -4.67 -13.75 -13.14
CA ASP A 135 -4.88 -12.53 -13.94
C ASP A 135 -5.68 -11.47 -13.17
N ALA A 136 -6.73 -11.89 -12.45
CA ALA A 136 -7.48 -11.00 -11.57
C ALA A 136 -6.64 -10.45 -10.41
N ARG A 137 -5.63 -11.20 -9.93
CA ARG A 137 -4.72 -10.70 -8.89
C ARG A 137 -3.72 -9.70 -9.46
N ILE A 138 -3.15 -10.00 -10.62
CA ILE A 138 -2.23 -9.12 -11.35
C ILE A 138 -2.90 -7.75 -11.58
N ALA A 139 -4.16 -7.75 -12.05
CA ALA A 139 -4.93 -6.52 -12.25
C ALA A 139 -5.13 -5.71 -10.95
N LYS A 140 -5.35 -6.37 -9.81
CA LYS A 140 -5.47 -5.68 -8.51
C LYS A 140 -4.15 -5.03 -8.07
N THR A 141 -3.01 -5.65 -8.36
CA THR A 141 -1.70 -5.04 -8.09
C THR A 141 -1.44 -3.89 -9.07
N ALA A 142 -1.78 -4.05 -10.36
CA ALA A 142 -1.66 -3.00 -11.37
C ALA A 142 -2.40 -1.71 -10.97
N ALA A 143 -3.60 -1.85 -10.40
CA ALA A 143 -4.42 -0.73 -9.94
C ALA A 143 -3.77 0.07 -8.78
N LYS A 144 -2.76 -0.48 -8.11
CA LYS A 144 -2.03 0.13 -6.99
C LYS A 144 -0.68 0.71 -7.41
N LYS A 145 -0.46 0.93 -8.70
CA LYS A 145 0.83 1.38 -9.25
C LYS A 145 1.37 2.60 -8.50
N ASN A 146 0.53 3.61 -8.27
CA ASN A 146 0.95 4.86 -7.65
C ASN A 146 1.43 4.65 -6.20
N GLU A 147 0.69 3.87 -5.41
CA GLU A 147 1.10 3.57 -4.04
C GLU A 147 2.32 2.65 -4.00
N LEU A 148 2.42 1.65 -4.87
CA LEU A 148 3.54 0.71 -4.91
C LEU A 148 4.84 1.36 -5.41
N LEU A 149 4.75 2.30 -6.35
CA LEU A 149 5.90 2.99 -6.94
C LEU A 149 6.23 4.32 -6.26
N THR A 150 5.65 4.63 -5.10
CA THR A 150 6.00 5.82 -4.32
C THR A 150 7.52 5.90 -4.04
N VAL A 151 8.18 4.75 -3.87
CA VAL A 151 9.64 4.62 -3.71
C VAL A 151 10.45 5.25 -4.85
N LEU A 152 9.92 5.33 -6.07
CA LEU A 152 10.61 5.94 -7.21
C LEU A 152 10.69 7.47 -7.09
N SER A 153 9.80 8.07 -6.30
CA SER A 153 9.83 9.50 -5.94
C SER A 153 10.43 9.75 -4.56
N GLU A 154 10.42 8.74 -3.69
CA GLU A 154 10.90 8.80 -2.30
C GLU A 154 11.77 7.57 -1.98
N PRO A 155 13.04 7.49 -2.47
CA PRO A 155 13.85 6.28 -2.36
C PRO A 155 14.20 5.87 -0.91
N SER A 156 14.11 6.80 0.03
CA SER A 156 14.31 6.55 1.47
C SER A 156 13.16 5.75 2.09
N VAL A 157 11.96 5.80 1.51
CA VAL A 157 10.77 5.08 2.00
C VAL A 157 11.00 3.57 1.85
N PRO A 158 10.73 2.78 2.90
CA PRO A 158 10.92 1.33 2.84
C PRO A 158 9.83 0.68 1.96
N LEU A 159 10.20 -0.37 1.23
CA LEU A 159 9.29 -1.21 0.45
C LEU A 159 8.38 -2.07 1.35
N SER A 160 8.75 -2.25 2.62
CA SER A 160 7.94 -2.96 3.61
C SER A 160 8.08 -2.40 5.03
N ARG A 161 7.10 -2.67 5.90
CA ARG A 161 7.12 -2.22 7.31
C ARG A 161 8.28 -2.82 8.14
N ASN A 162 8.81 -3.97 7.74
CA ASN A 162 9.71 -4.80 8.55
C ASN A 162 11.08 -5.05 7.90
N GLU A 163 11.55 -4.20 6.98
CA GLU A 163 12.75 -4.47 6.16
C GLU A 163 13.99 -4.91 6.96
N HIS A 164 14.09 -4.52 8.23
CA HIS A 164 15.16 -4.91 9.15
C HIS A 164 15.19 -6.41 9.52
N ARG A 165 14.15 -7.20 9.21
CA ARG A 165 14.08 -8.64 9.51
C ARG A 165 14.15 -9.49 8.22
N GLY A 166 15.29 -9.47 7.52
CA GLY A 166 15.66 -10.42 6.45
C GLY A 166 14.50 -11.17 5.77
N ILE A 167 13.71 -10.46 4.96
CA ILE A 167 12.39 -10.94 4.51
C ILE A 167 12.43 -11.65 3.14
N ALA A 168 13.60 -12.14 2.74
CA ALA A 168 13.80 -12.86 1.49
C ALA A 168 12.95 -14.16 1.38
N SER A 169 12.31 -14.60 2.47
CA SER A 169 11.43 -15.78 2.50
C SER A 169 9.94 -15.48 2.34
N GLN A 170 9.52 -14.22 2.16
CA GLN A 170 8.08 -13.85 2.09
C GLN A 170 7.60 -13.37 0.72
N LEU A 171 8.50 -13.32 -0.26
CA LEU A 171 8.23 -13.07 -1.68
C LEU A 171 8.83 -14.23 -2.46
#